data_AF-A0A1Y3QP80-F1
#
_entry.id   AF-A0A1Y3QP80-F1
#
_cell.length_a   1.000
_cell.length_b   1.000
_cell.length_c   1.000
_cell.angle_alpha   90.00
_cell.angle_beta   90.00
_cell.angle_gamma   90.00
#
_symmetry.space_group_name_H-M   'P 1'
#
loop_
_entity.id
_entity.type
_entity.pdbx_description
1 polymer ?
#
loop_
_entity_poly.entity_id
_entity_poly.type
_entity_poly.pdbx_seq_one_letter_code
_entity_poly.pdbx_strand_id
1 'polypeptide(L)'
;MRVKLTGYVRHNGARYAPGSILSLPERDGQRLVRLHVAVELPEAPMPLTPQQQSAESSPKSPDPPAPPAAKEGPEFVAALTPDEVADALEYVQDPDFVRRVIEIEQAKPEPRAEVIEVAQRRLAALAGGE
;
A
#
# COMPACT_ATOMS: atom_id res chain seq x y z
N MET A 1 -4.41 22.91 11.90
CA MET A 1 -5.37 22.04 12.61
C MET A 1 -5.28 20.62 12.09
N ARG A 2 -5.00 19.66 12.98
CA ARG A 2 -5.01 18.23 12.66
C ARG A 2 -6.32 17.61 13.14
N VAL A 3 -6.95 16.82 12.29
CA VAL A 3 -8.18 16.10 12.64
C VAL A 3 -8.04 14.61 12.33
N LYS A 4 -8.54 13.77 13.23
CA LYS A 4 -8.66 12.33 13.00
C LYS A 4 -10.05 12.03 12.47
N LEU A 5 -10.14 11.45 11.29
CA LEU A 5 -11.43 11.08 10.70
C LEU A 5 -12.07 9.93 11.46
N THR A 6 -13.39 9.98 11.64
CA THR A 6 -14.20 8.89 12.22
C THR A 6 -15.01 8.15 11.15
N GLY A 7 -15.18 8.76 9.97
CA GLY A 7 -15.83 8.18 8.81
C GLY A 7 -15.01 8.36 7.53
N TYR A 8 -15.51 7.82 6.42
CA TYR A 8 -14.89 8.02 5.11
C TYR A 8 -15.14 9.44 4.61
N VAL A 9 -14.08 10.17 4.27
CA VAL A 9 -14.18 11.55 3.78
C VAL A 9 -13.48 11.68 2.45
N ARG A 10 -14.12 12.34 1.49
CA ARG A 10 -13.49 12.70 0.20
C ARG A 10 -13.06 14.16 0.24
N HIS A 11 -11.77 14.42 0.02
CA HIS A 11 -11.22 15.77 0.01
C HIS A 11 -10.10 15.89 -1.04
N ASN A 12 -10.13 16.96 -1.83
CA ASN A 12 -9.20 17.21 -2.96
C ASN A 12 -9.07 16.01 -3.91
N GLY A 13 -10.20 15.39 -4.25
CA GLY A 13 -10.25 14.22 -5.13
C GLY A 13 -9.86 12.89 -4.46
N ALA A 14 -9.09 12.92 -3.36
CA ALA A 14 -8.69 11.75 -2.60
C ALA A 14 -9.74 11.30 -1.58
N ARG A 15 -9.82 10.00 -1.34
CA ARG A 15 -10.70 9.39 -0.33
C ARG A 15 -9.86 8.94 0.87
N TYR A 16 -10.26 9.41 2.04
CA TYR A 16 -9.58 9.13 3.30
C TYR A 16 -10.44 8.20 4.14
N ALA A 17 -9.78 7.22 4.75
CA ALA A 17 -10.42 6.21 5.58
C ALA A 17 -10.67 6.74 7.00
N PRO A 18 -11.63 6.16 7.73
CA PRO A 18 -11.75 6.40 9.17
C PRO A 18 -10.44 6.02 9.87
N GLY A 19 -10.00 6.85 10.81
CA GLY A 19 -8.71 6.74 11.50
C GLY A 19 -7.58 7.53 10.86
N SER A 20 -7.72 7.95 9.59
CA SER A 20 -6.73 8.81 8.93
C SER A 20 -6.64 10.19 9.61
N ILE A 21 -5.43 10.71 9.72
CA ILE A 21 -5.16 12.04 10.28
C ILE A 21 -4.89 12.99 9.12
N LEU A 22 -5.69 14.06 9.04
CA LEU A 22 -5.53 15.09 8.03
C LEU A 22 -5.14 16.42 8.68
N SER A 23 -4.16 17.07 8.05
CA SER A 23 -3.88 18.48 8.30
C SER A 23 -4.73 19.31 7.35
N LEU A 24 -5.73 20.00 7.89
CA LEU A 24 -6.67 20.80 7.11
C LEU A 24 -6.58 22.27 7.52
N PRO A 25 -7.01 23.20 6.64
CA PRO A 25 -7.32 24.55 7.05
C PRO A 25 -8.31 24.52 8.22
N GLU A 26 -8.13 25.42 9.19
CA GLU A 26 -8.92 25.43 10.43
C GLU A 26 -10.44 25.47 10.16
N ARG A 27 -10.85 26.23 9.14
CA ARG A 27 -12.25 26.33 8.71
C ARG A 27 -12.84 24.99 8.25
N ASP A 28 -12.06 24.21 7.50
CA ASP A 28 -12.48 22.88 7.01
C ASP A 28 -12.40 21.83 8.12
N GLY A 29 -11.36 21.88 8.96
CA GLY A 29 -11.21 21.02 10.13
C GLY A 29 -12.38 21.17 11.11
N GLN A 30 -12.72 22.41 11.49
CA GLN A 30 -13.88 22.68 12.35
C GLN A 30 -15.20 22.22 11.72
N ARG A 31 -15.35 22.35 10.39
CA ARG A 31 -16.53 21.87 9.68
C ARG A 31 -16.69 20.35 9.81
N LEU A 32 -15.62 19.59 9.66
CA LEU A 32 -15.64 18.13 9.82
C LEU A 32 -15.91 17.70 11.27
N VAL A 33 -15.37 18.43 12.25
CA VAL A 33 -15.62 18.17 13.66
C VAL A 33 -17.09 18.42 14.03
N ARG A 34 -17.67 19.54 13.57
CA ARG A 34 -19.10 19.84 13.77
C ARG A 34 -20.03 18.80 13.14
N LEU A 35 -19.62 18.23 12.01
CA LEU A 35 -20.35 17.16 11.33
C LEU A 35 -20.14 15.77 11.97
N HIS A 36 -19.39 15.68 13.06
CA HIS A 36 -19.08 14.43 13.77
C HIS A 36 -18.37 13.37 12.90
N VAL A 37 -17.80 13.80 11.78
CA VAL A 37 -17.03 12.93 10.85
C VAL A 37 -15.52 12.99 11.10
N ALA A 38 -15.09 13.86 12.02
CA ALA A 38 -13.72 13.92 12.50
C ALA A 38 -13.65 14.39 13.96
N VAL A 39 -12.55 14.08 14.63
CA VAL A 39 -12.21 14.55 15.98
C VAL A 39 -10.97 15.44 15.88
N GLU A 40 -11.01 16.62 16.49
CA GLU A 40 -9.84 17.48 16.60
C GLU A 40 -8.76 16.77 17.40
N LEU A 41 -7.56 16.68 16.83
CA LEU A 41 -6.38 16.26 17.57
C LEU A 41 -5.69 17.50 18.09
N PRO A 42 -5.45 17.62 19.42
CA PRO A 42 -4.65 18.70 19.94
C PRO A 42 -3.25 18.62 19.30
N GLU A 43 -2.80 19.70 18.67
CA GLU A 43 -1.42 19.82 18.22
C GLU A 43 -0.54 19.70 19.47
N ALA A 44 0.19 18.59 19.59
CA ALA A 44 1.08 18.38 20.72
C ALA A 44 2.06 19.58 20.80
N PRO A 45 2.18 20.25 21.95
CA PRO A 45 3.15 21.31 22.10
C PRO A 45 4.54 20.71 21.88
N MET A 46 5.32 21.31 20.99
CA MET A 46 6.71 20.95 20.75
C MET A 46 7.49 20.90 22.07
N PRO A 47 8.27 19.84 22.35
CA PRO A 47 9.53 20.00 23.04
C PRO A 47 10.63 20.19 22.00
N LEU A 48 11.38 21.29 22.17
CA LEU A 48 12.64 21.57 21.50
C LEU A 48 13.65 20.46 21.81
N THR A 49 14.20 19.79 20.78
CA THR A 49 15.56 19.20 20.86
C THR A 49 16.16 19.10 19.46
N PRO A 50 17.27 19.79 19.17
CA PRO A 50 18.11 19.47 18.02
C PRO A 50 19.16 18.44 18.45
N GLN A 51 19.01 17.17 18.08
CA GLN A 51 20.14 16.24 18.11
C GLN A 51 20.09 15.26 16.94
N GLN A 52 21.22 15.27 16.22
CA GLN A 52 21.75 14.29 15.28
C GLN A 52 21.28 12.85 15.52
N GLN A 53 21.02 12.12 14.43
CA GLN A 53 21.73 10.85 14.22
C GLN A 53 21.66 10.43 12.75
N SER A 54 22.82 10.51 12.09
CA SER A 54 23.18 9.67 10.95
C SER A 54 23.37 8.22 11.40
N ALA A 55 23.05 7.27 10.51
CA ALA A 55 23.54 5.88 10.36
C ALA A 55 22.37 5.06 9.79
N GLU A 56 22.35 4.62 8.53
CA GLU A 56 23.18 3.56 7.92
C GLU A 56 23.26 2.27 8.77
N SER A 57 22.80 1.16 8.18
CA SER A 57 22.86 -0.26 8.59
C SER A 57 21.67 -0.88 9.36
N SER A 58 20.86 -1.66 8.64
CA SER A 58 20.17 -2.91 9.07
C SER A 58 21.16 -3.90 9.75
N PRO A 59 20.79 -5.02 10.46
CA PRO A 59 19.58 -5.87 10.32
C PRO A 59 19.04 -6.58 11.60
N LYS A 60 17.88 -7.30 11.51
CA LYS A 60 17.57 -8.69 12.00
C LYS A 60 16.06 -8.92 12.33
N SER A 61 15.39 -9.71 11.49
CA SER A 61 13.95 -10.13 11.41
C SER A 61 13.56 -11.28 12.40
N PRO A 62 12.31 -11.85 12.50
CA PRO A 62 11.41 -12.30 11.39
C PRO A 62 9.85 -12.14 11.53
N ASP A 63 9.21 -11.89 10.37
CA ASP A 63 7.88 -12.28 9.82
C ASP A 63 6.47 -11.94 10.40
N PRO A 64 5.44 -11.78 9.53
CA PRO A 64 5.46 -11.83 8.05
C PRO A 64 5.26 -10.46 7.37
N PRO A 65 5.89 -10.21 6.20
CA PRO A 65 5.53 -9.09 5.36
C PRO A 65 4.12 -9.34 4.79
N ALA A 66 3.13 -8.56 5.23
CA ALA A 66 1.88 -8.53 4.49
C ALA A 66 2.16 -7.91 3.10
N PRO A 67 1.82 -8.61 2.00
CA PRO A 67 2.32 -8.30 0.67
C PRO A 67 1.83 -6.91 0.23
N PRO A 68 2.73 -5.96 -0.12
CA PRO A 68 2.31 -4.66 -0.66
C PRO A 68 1.64 -4.79 -2.04
N ALA A 69 1.93 -5.88 -2.77
CA ALA A 69 1.57 -6.03 -4.18
C ALA A 69 0.06 -6.04 -4.48
N ALA A 70 -0.78 -6.55 -3.58
CA ALA A 70 -2.23 -6.63 -3.83
C ALA A 70 -2.91 -5.24 -3.84
N LYS A 71 -2.28 -4.21 -3.25
CA LYS A 71 -2.85 -2.86 -3.14
C LYS A 71 -2.37 -1.89 -4.23
N GLU A 72 -1.26 -2.21 -4.90
CA GLU A 72 -0.64 -1.33 -5.90
C GLU A 72 -0.98 -1.70 -7.35
N GLY A 73 -1.75 -2.79 -7.55
CA GLY A 73 -2.18 -3.23 -8.87
C GLY A 73 -1.12 -4.02 -9.63
N PRO A 74 -1.49 -4.63 -10.76
CA PRO A 74 -0.60 -5.55 -11.50
C PRO A 74 0.60 -4.82 -12.14
N GLU A 75 0.57 -3.49 -12.22
CA GLU A 75 1.68 -2.65 -12.70
C GLU A 75 2.85 -2.59 -11.70
N PHE A 76 2.61 -2.80 -10.40
CA PHE A 76 3.66 -2.81 -9.37
C PHE A 76 4.70 -3.92 -9.61
N VAL A 77 4.25 -5.03 -10.20
CA VAL A 77 5.09 -6.18 -10.56
C VAL A 77 6.16 -5.79 -11.59
N ALA A 78 5.94 -4.69 -12.33
CA ALA A 78 6.92 -4.20 -13.28
C ALA A 78 8.19 -3.63 -12.62
N ALA A 79 8.07 -3.12 -11.38
CA ALA A 79 9.17 -2.52 -10.62
C ALA A 79 9.91 -3.53 -9.72
N LEU A 80 9.32 -4.70 -9.48
CA LEU A 80 9.85 -5.75 -8.62
C LEU A 80 10.82 -6.68 -9.34
N THR A 81 11.77 -7.27 -8.61
CA THR A 81 12.62 -8.36 -9.11
C THR A 81 11.86 -9.69 -9.20
N PRO A 82 12.28 -10.67 -10.02
CA PRO A 82 11.57 -11.95 -10.17
C PRO A 82 11.27 -12.68 -8.86
N ASP A 83 12.19 -12.61 -7.90
CA ASP A 83 12.07 -13.20 -6.56
C ASP A 83 10.97 -12.51 -5.73
N GLU A 84 10.94 -11.17 -5.75
CA GLU A 84 9.90 -10.37 -5.10
C GLU A 84 8.52 -10.55 -5.75
N VAL A 85 8.49 -10.81 -7.06
CA VAL A 85 7.24 -11.15 -7.75
C VAL A 85 6.70 -12.50 -7.30
N ALA A 86 7.56 -13.48 -7.08
CA ALA A 86 7.16 -14.78 -6.57
C ALA A 86 6.58 -14.69 -5.16
N ASP A 87 7.26 -13.97 -4.27
CA ASP A 87 6.77 -13.71 -2.91
C ASP A 87 5.42 -12.97 -2.95
N ALA A 88 5.32 -11.91 -3.75
CA ALA A 88 4.09 -11.14 -3.91
C ALA A 88 2.90 -11.99 -4.41
N LEU A 89 3.13 -12.85 -5.40
CA LEU A 89 2.10 -13.68 -6.01
C LEU A 89 1.66 -14.86 -5.13
N GLU A 90 2.51 -15.33 -4.21
CA GLU A 90 2.17 -16.42 -3.28
C GLU A 90 0.94 -16.09 -2.41
N TYR A 91 0.75 -14.81 -2.08
CA TYR A 91 -0.37 -14.35 -1.27
C TYR A 91 -1.57 -13.85 -2.08
N VAL A 92 -1.43 -13.73 -3.41
CA VAL A 92 -2.53 -13.32 -4.28
C VAL A 92 -3.48 -14.49 -4.46
N GLN A 93 -4.75 -14.27 -4.12
CA GLN A 93 -5.84 -15.23 -4.30
C GLN A 93 -6.73 -14.91 -5.51
N ASP A 94 -6.48 -13.78 -6.18
CA ASP A 94 -7.27 -13.32 -7.31
C ASP A 94 -6.66 -13.81 -8.63
N PRO A 95 -7.29 -14.76 -9.35
CA PRO A 95 -6.74 -15.29 -10.59
C PRO A 95 -6.71 -14.25 -11.72
N ASP A 96 -7.61 -13.26 -11.70
CA ASP A 96 -7.64 -12.18 -12.67
C ASP A 96 -6.42 -11.25 -12.51
N PHE A 97 -6.03 -10.95 -11.28
CA PHE A 97 -4.80 -10.24 -10.95
C PHE A 97 -3.57 -10.98 -11.50
N VAL A 98 -3.48 -12.28 -11.25
CA VAL A 98 -2.34 -13.09 -11.74
C VAL A 98 -2.30 -13.12 -13.28
N ARG A 99 -3.46 -13.21 -13.95
CA ARG A 99 -3.53 -13.06 -15.42
C ARG A 99 -3.05 -11.70 -15.89
N ARG A 100 -3.47 -10.62 -15.24
CA ARG A 100 -3.05 -9.24 -15.59
C ARG A 100 -1.55 -9.04 -15.44
N VAL A 101 -0.94 -9.66 -14.44
CA VAL A 101 0.52 -9.65 -14.26
C VAL A 101 1.24 -10.32 -15.43
N ILE A 102 0.74 -11.46 -15.89
CA ILE A 102 1.29 -12.15 -17.08
C ILE A 102 1.15 -11.27 -18.32
N GLU A 103 -0.02 -10.66 -18.55
CA GLU A 103 -0.26 -9.77 -19.69
C GLU A 103 0.71 -8.57 -19.69
N ILE A 104 0.89 -7.92 -18.53
CA ILE A 104 1.79 -6.77 -18.39
C ILE A 104 3.24 -7.17 -18.63
N GLU A 105 3.68 -8.31 -18.07
CA GLU A 105 5.05 -8.77 -18.22
C GLU A 105 5.36 -9.22 -19.66
N GLN A 106 4.39 -9.82 -20.36
CA GLN A 106 4.52 -10.18 -21.78
C GLN A 106 4.49 -8.97 -22.72
N ALA A 107 3.82 -7.88 -22.33
CA ALA A 107 3.75 -6.64 -23.11
C ALA A 107 5.05 -5.81 -23.02
N LYS A 108 6.00 -6.19 -22.17
CA LYS A 108 7.29 -5.50 -22.05
C LYS A 108 8.22 -5.82 -23.22
N PRO A 109 9.14 -4.89 -23.57
CA PRO A 109 10.15 -5.13 -24.60
C PRO A 109 11.11 -6.26 -24.24
N GLU A 110 11.39 -6.47 -22.95
CA GLU A 110 12.15 -7.60 -22.42
C GLU A 110 11.28 -8.34 -21.39
N PRO A 111 10.52 -9.36 -21.82
CA PRO A 111 9.69 -10.15 -20.92
C PRO A 111 10.56 -11.05 -20.05
N ARG A 112 10.36 -10.99 -18.73
CA ARG A 112 11.07 -11.86 -17.78
C ARG A 112 10.38 -13.21 -17.70
N ALA A 113 10.97 -14.23 -18.34
CA ALA A 113 10.40 -15.57 -18.40
C ALA A 113 10.12 -16.17 -17.01
N GLU A 114 11.01 -15.96 -16.03
CA GLU A 114 10.82 -16.41 -14.64
C GLU A 114 9.55 -15.84 -14.00
N VAL A 115 9.27 -14.54 -14.20
CA VAL A 115 8.08 -13.89 -13.66
C VAL A 115 6.81 -14.49 -14.26
N ILE A 116 6.82 -14.71 -15.58
CA ILE A 116 5.70 -15.32 -16.29
C ILE A 116 5.47 -16.75 -15.79
N GLU A 117 6.53 -17.53 -15.60
CA GLU A 117 6.44 -18.92 -15.15
C GLU A 117 5.89 -19.02 -13.72
N VAL A 118 6.36 -18.16 -12.82
CA VAL A 118 5.86 -18.04 -11.44
C VAL A 118 4.38 -17.66 -11.42
N ALA A 119 3.97 -16.66 -12.21
CA ALA A 119 2.57 -16.26 -12.29
C ALA A 119 1.68 -17.36 -12.90
N GLN A 120 2.16 -18.08 -13.91
CA GLN A 120 1.42 -19.22 -14.46
C GLN A 120 1.24 -20.36 -13.46
N ARG A 121 2.28 -20.70 -12.68
CA ARG A 121 2.17 -21.70 -11.60
C ARG A 121 1.16 -21.28 -10.56
N ARG A 122 1.16 -20.01 -10.15
CA ARG A 122 0.18 -19.49 -9.19
C ARG A 122 -1.24 -19.54 -9.75
N LEU A 123 -1.43 -19.13 -11.01
CA LEU A 123 -2.72 -19.19 -11.68
C LEU A 123 -3.25 -20.64 -11.78
N ALA A 124 -2.38 -21.59 -12.08
CA ALA A 124 -2.72 -23.01 -12.09
C ALA A 124 -3.08 -23.54 -10.69
N ALA A 125 -2.36 -23.11 -9.65
CA ALA A 125 -2.68 -23.46 -8.27
C ALA A 125 -4.04 -22.89 -7.81
N LEU A 126 -4.39 -21.68 -8.25
CA LEU A 126 -5.70 -21.07 -7.99
C LEU A 126 -6.83 -21.74 -8.79
N ALA A 127 -6.53 -22.25 -9.99
CA ALA A 127 -7.50 -22.95 -10.83
C ALA A 127 -7.68 -24.44 -10.47
N GLY A 128 -6.70 -25.05 -9.81
CA GLY A 128 -6.67 -26.47 -9.44
C GLY A 128 -6.87 -26.77 -7.95
N GLY A 129 -7.29 -25.78 -7.16
CA GLY A 129 -7.63 -25.95 -5.74
C GLY A 129 -8.96 -26.69 -5.55
N GLU A 130 -8.93 -28.01 -5.73
CA GLU A 130 -9.87 -28.98 -5.16
C GLU A 130 -9.32 -29.55 -3.83
#